data_AF-A0AAW6UC21-F1
#
_entry.id   AF-A0AAW6UC21-F1
#
_cell.length_a   1.000
_cell.length_b   1.000
_cell.length_c   1.000
_cell.angle_alpha   90.00
_cell.angle_beta   90.00
_cell.angle_gamma   90.00
#
_symmetry.space_group_name_H-M   'P 1'
#
loop_
_entity.id
_entity.type
_entity.pdbx_description
1 polymer ?
#
loop_
_entity_poly.entity_id
_entity_poly.type
_entity_poly.pdbx_seq_one_letter_code
_entity_poly.pdbx_strand_id
1 'polypeptide(L)'
;MKEKGYNAYLTAQKQFDHVADNINLDDATKDLLRQPGKEIHITVPVKMDDGSTKIYRGYRIHHNDARGPAKGGIRFHPDETVDTVRALAMWMTWKCAVVNIPLGGGKGGVICDPREMSLGEQERLCRGYVRELSKNVGPVIDVAAPDVMTNSQHMLWMLDEFETIYGGHYPGAITGKPVGMGGSLGRTEATGYGVVYTLREALKVMGIDIKTTNASIQGFGKVGKYAAKLYQEYGGTVVAVSCWDIEDKKSYTFKNEKGLDINALERISNGFGTINKEKAINELGCEVLEGDEWIKQDVDILMPCALENQLTTETLKHVSKRVKVICEGANGPTTTEADEIIQKKKIFMIPDFLCNAGGVTCSYFEQVQCNTNYYWPLDEVLEKLDRKMTDAFHEVYNLAIKKNLYMRDAAYGIAIKRVADAVKMRGWV
;
A
#
# COMPACT_ATOMS: atom_id res chain seq x y z
N MET A 1 22.82 -16.74 22.53
CA MET A 1 21.67 -15.84 22.31
C MET A 1 21.51 -15.69 20.81
N LYS A 2 20.44 -16.26 20.20
CA LYS A 2 20.10 -15.94 18.81
C LYS A 2 19.80 -14.44 18.75
N GLU A 3 20.37 -13.72 17.79
CA GLU A 3 20.00 -12.32 17.52
C GLU A 3 18.48 -12.21 17.52
N LYS A 4 17.93 -11.26 18.28
CA LYS A 4 16.50 -10.97 18.24
C LYS A 4 16.19 -10.52 16.81
N GLY A 5 15.64 -11.43 16.00
CA GLY A 5 15.21 -11.13 14.64
C GLY A 5 14.22 -9.97 14.62
N TYR A 6 14.17 -9.25 13.49
CA TYR A 6 13.23 -8.17 13.27
C TYR A 6 11.78 -8.64 13.51
N ASN A 7 11.03 -7.92 14.33
CA ASN A 7 9.63 -8.19 14.62
C ASN A 7 8.79 -6.97 14.21
N ALA A 8 8.05 -7.12 13.12
CA ALA A 8 7.23 -6.04 12.55
C ALA A 8 6.17 -5.52 13.54
N TYR A 9 5.64 -6.38 14.41
CA TYR A 9 4.59 -5.99 15.36
C TYR A 9 5.13 -5.08 16.46
N LEU A 10 6.30 -5.40 17.01
CA LEU A 10 6.97 -4.54 17.99
C LEU A 10 7.33 -3.17 17.38
N THR A 11 7.70 -3.14 16.09
CA THR A 11 7.94 -1.87 15.37
C THR A 11 6.65 -1.06 15.23
N ALA A 12 5.55 -1.69 14.82
CA ALA A 12 4.25 -1.04 14.69
C ALA A 12 3.74 -0.49 16.04
N GLN A 13 3.90 -1.25 17.13
CA GLN A 13 3.54 -0.82 18.48
C GLN A 13 4.36 0.38 18.94
N LYS A 14 5.69 0.39 18.70
CA LYS A 14 6.53 1.54 19.03
C LYS A 14 6.13 2.81 18.27
N GLN A 15 5.78 2.67 16.99
CA GLN A 15 5.27 3.79 16.18
C GLN A 15 3.94 4.31 16.75
N PHE A 16 3.04 3.41 17.11
CA PHE A 16 1.79 3.75 17.76
C PHE A 16 2.01 4.48 19.09
N ASP A 17 2.85 3.93 19.98
CA ASP A 17 3.11 4.49 21.31
C ASP A 17 3.68 5.90 21.23
N HIS A 18 4.66 6.12 20.34
CA HIS A 18 5.25 7.44 20.12
C HIS A 18 4.20 8.51 19.79
N VAL A 19 3.29 8.20 18.87
CA VAL A 19 2.26 9.16 18.46
C VAL A 19 1.14 9.25 19.49
N ALA A 20 0.82 8.14 20.16
CA ALA A 20 -0.22 8.10 21.17
C ALA A 20 0.10 8.99 22.37
N ASP A 21 1.37 9.05 22.75
CA ASP A 21 1.88 9.98 23.76
C ASP A 21 1.76 11.43 23.27
N ASN A 22 2.14 11.72 22.02
CA ASN A 22 2.06 13.07 21.44
C ASN A 22 0.63 13.64 21.38
N ILE A 23 -0.39 12.78 21.27
CA ILE A 23 -1.81 13.19 21.26
C ILE A 23 -2.51 13.03 22.62
N ASN A 24 -1.78 12.70 23.69
CA ASN A 24 -2.27 12.52 25.05
C ASN A 24 -3.47 11.57 25.15
N LEU A 25 -3.37 10.40 24.51
CA LEU A 25 -4.35 9.33 24.73
C LEU A 25 -4.28 8.85 26.19
N ASP A 26 -5.43 8.55 26.77
CA ASP A 26 -5.52 7.87 28.06
C ASP A 26 -5.04 6.42 27.96
N ASP A 27 -4.61 5.88 29.09
CA ASP A 27 -3.97 4.56 29.15
C ASP A 27 -4.89 3.43 28.69
N ALA A 28 -6.18 3.49 29.03
CA ALA A 28 -7.15 2.48 28.60
C ALA A 28 -7.29 2.45 27.07
N THR A 29 -7.38 3.61 26.43
CA THR A 29 -7.43 3.70 24.97
C THR A 29 -6.10 3.28 24.33
N LYS A 30 -4.96 3.63 24.93
CA LYS A 30 -3.64 3.18 24.47
C LYS A 30 -3.54 1.66 24.49
N ASP A 31 -3.88 1.04 25.61
CA ASP A 31 -3.79 -0.41 25.77
C ASP A 31 -4.74 -1.14 24.81
N LEU A 32 -5.95 -0.62 24.60
CA LEU A 32 -6.89 -1.16 23.62
C LEU A 32 -6.34 -1.10 22.19
N LEU A 33 -5.83 0.06 21.77
CA LEU A 33 -5.37 0.28 20.39
C LEU A 33 -3.96 -0.25 20.12
N ARG A 34 -3.21 -0.64 21.16
CA ARG A 34 -1.91 -1.31 21.04
C ARG A 34 -2.04 -2.78 20.64
N GLN A 35 -3.21 -3.38 20.85
CA GLN A 35 -3.48 -4.80 20.59
C GLN A 35 -4.56 -4.98 19.52
N PRO A 36 -4.53 -6.08 18.75
CA PRO A 36 -5.66 -6.41 17.89
C PRO A 36 -6.86 -6.87 18.72
N GLY A 37 -8.05 -6.41 18.34
CA GLY A 37 -9.31 -6.81 18.99
C GLY A 37 -9.68 -8.28 18.77
N LYS A 38 -9.20 -8.92 17.70
CA LYS A 38 -9.43 -10.34 17.42
C LYS A 38 -8.30 -10.97 16.62
N GLU A 39 -7.91 -12.18 17.01
CA GLU A 39 -6.95 -13.01 16.29
C GLU A 39 -7.53 -14.40 16.04
N ILE A 40 -7.46 -14.86 14.79
CA ILE A 40 -7.97 -16.17 14.39
C ILE A 40 -6.82 -16.96 13.76
N HIS A 41 -6.54 -18.13 14.34
CA HIS A 41 -5.52 -19.06 13.91
C HIS A 41 -6.20 -20.32 13.38
N ILE A 42 -5.90 -20.69 12.15
CA ILE A 42 -6.57 -21.79 11.47
C ILE A 42 -5.56 -22.78 10.90
N THR A 43 -6.01 -24.02 10.74
CA THR A 43 -5.25 -25.08 10.11
C THR A 43 -6.04 -25.60 8.91
N VAL A 44 -5.47 -25.49 7.71
CA VAL A 44 -6.16 -25.79 6.46
C VAL A 44 -5.56 -27.05 5.83
N PRO A 45 -6.23 -28.21 5.93
CA PRO A 45 -5.82 -29.42 5.21
C PRO A 45 -6.12 -29.28 3.72
N VAL A 46 -5.10 -29.51 2.88
CA VAL A 46 -5.22 -29.44 1.42
C VAL A 46 -4.73 -30.75 0.81
N LYS A 47 -5.61 -31.41 0.05
CA LYS A 47 -5.23 -32.54 -0.79
C LYS A 47 -4.37 -32.03 -1.94
N MET A 48 -3.16 -32.56 -2.09
CA MET A 48 -2.23 -32.23 -3.17
C MET A 48 -2.53 -33.06 -4.41
N ASP A 49 -1.99 -32.64 -5.57
CA ASP A 49 -2.23 -33.33 -6.84
C ASP A 49 -1.64 -34.74 -6.89
N ASP A 50 -0.57 -34.99 -6.13
CA ASP A 50 0.05 -36.32 -5.95
C ASP A 50 -0.75 -37.26 -5.01
N GLY A 51 -1.89 -36.77 -4.48
CA GLY A 51 -2.73 -37.51 -3.55
C GLY A 51 -2.28 -37.42 -2.09
N SER A 52 -1.16 -36.79 -1.76
CA SER A 52 -0.79 -36.49 -0.37
C SER A 52 -1.70 -35.39 0.22
N THR A 53 -1.64 -35.17 1.54
CA THR A 53 -2.32 -34.05 2.19
C THR A 53 -1.29 -33.20 2.90
N LYS A 54 -1.21 -31.91 2.53
CA LYS A 54 -0.41 -30.93 3.25
C LYS A 54 -1.30 -30.11 4.18
N ILE A 55 -0.75 -29.73 5.33
CA ILE A 55 -1.45 -28.97 6.35
C ILE A 55 -0.85 -27.57 6.38
N TYR A 56 -1.64 -26.57 5.98
CA TYR A 56 -1.22 -25.17 5.96
C TYR A 56 -1.70 -24.44 7.22
N ARG A 57 -0.88 -23.50 7.70
CA ARG A 57 -1.25 -22.62 8.82
C ARG A 57 -1.69 -21.28 8.26
N GLY A 58 -2.84 -20.80 8.71
CA GLY A 58 -3.42 -19.53 8.31
C GLY A 58 -3.76 -18.65 9.49
N TYR A 59 -3.85 -17.35 9.21
CA TYR A 59 -4.18 -16.31 10.18
C TYR A 59 -5.20 -15.35 9.59
N ARG A 60 -6.09 -14.82 10.43
CA ARG A 60 -6.87 -13.62 10.15
C ARG A 60 -6.93 -12.77 11.41
N ILE A 61 -6.42 -11.54 11.34
CA ILE A 61 -6.32 -10.61 12.46
C ILE A 61 -7.23 -9.42 12.16
N HIS A 62 -8.11 -9.08 13.11
CA HIS A 62 -8.86 -7.83 13.12
C HIS A 62 -8.23 -6.94 14.17
N HIS A 63 -7.60 -5.85 13.72
CA HIS A 63 -6.95 -4.94 14.66
C HIS A 63 -7.99 -4.08 15.37
N ASN A 64 -8.81 -3.35 14.63
CA ASN A 64 -9.90 -2.55 15.17
C ASN A 64 -10.98 -2.34 14.11
N ASP A 65 -12.25 -2.48 14.48
CA ASP A 65 -13.44 -2.34 13.63
C ASP A 65 -14.42 -1.27 14.14
N ALA A 66 -13.98 -0.36 15.01
CA ALA A 66 -14.84 0.69 15.57
C ALA A 66 -15.40 1.65 14.49
N ARG A 67 -14.65 1.85 13.41
CA ARG A 67 -15.03 2.73 12.30
C ARG A 67 -15.86 2.04 11.21
N GLY A 68 -15.99 0.72 11.28
CA GLY A 68 -16.65 -0.11 10.27
C GLY A 68 -15.96 -1.46 10.10
N PRO A 69 -16.41 -2.29 9.12
CA PRO A 69 -15.86 -3.62 8.87
C PRO A 69 -14.34 -3.62 8.75
N ALA A 70 -13.68 -4.67 9.23
CA ALA A 70 -12.24 -4.81 9.05
C ALA A 70 -11.89 -4.87 7.55
N LYS A 71 -10.76 -4.27 7.17
CA LYS A 71 -10.30 -4.27 5.78
C LYS A 71 -8.83 -4.62 5.69
N GLY A 72 -8.52 -5.58 4.85
CA GLY A 72 -7.15 -5.78 4.38
C GLY A 72 -6.88 -7.13 3.76
N GLY A 73 -5.75 -7.18 3.06
CA GLY A 73 -5.41 -8.28 2.17
C GLY A 73 -5.05 -9.59 2.85
N ILE A 74 -4.94 -10.64 2.03
CA ILE A 74 -4.49 -11.99 2.41
C ILE A 74 -3.18 -12.28 1.69
N ARG A 75 -2.12 -12.57 2.44
CA ARG A 75 -0.79 -12.91 1.92
C ARG A 75 -0.58 -14.40 1.86
N PHE A 76 0.01 -14.88 0.77
CA PHE A 76 0.61 -16.21 0.70
C PHE A 76 2.12 -16.02 0.70
N HIS A 77 2.81 -16.51 1.73
CA HIS A 77 4.26 -16.37 1.81
C HIS A 77 4.88 -17.47 2.69
N PRO A 78 6.02 -18.08 2.30
CA PRO A 78 6.66 -19.14 3.09
C PRO A 78 7.14 -18.66 4.46
N ASP A 79 7.58 -17.39 4.55
CA ASP A 79 8.05 -16.77 5.80
C ASP A 79 6.96 -15.96 6.53
N GLU A 80 5.69 -16.16 6.22
CA GLU A 80 4.61 -15.44 6.90
C GLU A 80 4.56 -15.78 8.41
N THR A 81 4.36 -14.77 9.25
CA THR A 81 4.26 -14.95 10.70
C THR A 81 3.05 -14.22 11.27
N VAL A 82 2.54 -14.68 12.41
CA VAL A 82 1.43 -13.98 13.09
C VAL A 82 1.80 -12.51 13.40
N ASP A 83 3.04 -12.23 13.79
CA ASP A 83 3.49 -10.87 14.13
C ASP A 83 3.51 -9.97 12.89
N THR A 84 3.93 -10.49 11.74
CA THR A 84 3.82 -9.77 10.47
C THR A 84 2.35 -9.43 10.16
N VAL A 85 1.44 -10.39 10.32
CA VAL A 85 0.00 -10.17 10.06
C VAL A 85 -0.61 -9.18 11.06
N ARG A 86 -0.23 -9.21 12.35
CA ARG A 86 -0.64 -8.23 13.37
C ARG A 86 -0.21 -6.81 13.01
N ALA A 87 1.07 -6.63 12.67
CA ALA A 87 1.61 -5.33 12.27
C ALA A 87 0.86 -4.75 11.07
N LEU A 88 0.64 -5.58 10.05
CA LEU A 88 -0.08 -5.17 8.85
C LEU A 88 -1.56 -4.85 9.13
N ALA A 89 -2.23 -5.57 10.02
CA ALA A 89 -3.62 -5.26 10.41
C ALA A 89 -3.72 -3.92 11.15
N MET A 90 -2.75 -3.62 12.02
CA MET A 90 -2.62 -2.33 12.68
C MET A 90 -2.41 -1.20 11.66
N TRP A 91 -1.45 -1.33 10.74
CA TRP A 91 -1.25 -0.33 9.69
C TRP A 91 -2.46 -0.18 8.76
N MET A 92 -3.22 -1.24 8.49
CA MET A 92 -4.47 -1.11 7.73
C MET A 92 -5.52 -0.27 8.45
N THR A 93 -5.57 -0.31 9.78
CA THR A 93 -6.44 0.55 10.59
C THR A 93 -6.08 2.01 10.37
N TRP A 94 -4.79 2.34 10.49
CA TRP A 94 -4.29 3.70 10.31
C TRP A 94 -4.46 4.19 8.87
N LYS A 95 -4.18 3.34 7.89
CA LYS A 95 -4.33 3.63 6.47
C LYS A 95 -5.79 3.90 6.10
N CYS A 96 -6.76 3.12 6.58
CA CYS A 96 -8.18 3.42 6.34
C CYS A 96 -8.60 4.74 7.03
N ALA A 97 -8.11 4.95 8.25
CA ALA A 97 -8.47 6.13 9.04
C ALA A 97 -7.87 7.44 8.50
N VAL A 98 -6.66 7.43 7.95
CA VAL A 98 -5.99 8.64 7.43
C VAL A 98 -6.74 9.23 6.22
N VAL A 99 -7.25 8.38 5.32
CA VAL A 99 -8.09 8.81 4.17
C VAL A 99 -9.58 8.86 4.48
N ASN A 100 -9.93 8.78 5.77
CA ASN A 100 -11.30 8.93 6.28
C ASN A 100 -12.31 8.02 5.55
N ILE A 101 -11.97 6.74 5.45
CA ILE A 101 -12.84 5.68 4.93
C ILE A 101 -13.50 4.97 6.13
N PRO A 102 -14.79 4.59 6.06
CA PRO A 102 -15.54 3.99 7.16
C PRO A 102 -15.22 2.49 7.31
N LEU A 103 -13.95 2.18 7.49
CA LEU A 103 -13.45 0.82 7.63
C LEU A 103 -12.44 0.73 8.78
N GLY A 104 -12.41 -0.44 9.40
CA GLY A 104 -11.38 -0.85 10.33
C GLY A 104 -10.14 -1.41 9.61
N GLY A 105 -9.22 -1.99 10.38
CA GLY A 105 -8.06 -2.70 9.84
C GLY A 105 -8.11 -4.19 10.11
N GLY A 106 -7.85 -4.97 9.07
CA GLY A 106 -7.68 -6.41 9.16
C GLY A 106 -6.54 -6.88 8.27
N LYS A 107 -6.04 -8.10 8.50
CA LYS A 107 -5.07 -8.74 7.62
C LYS A 107 -5.14 -10.25 7.75
N GLY A 108 -4.87 -10.96 6.67
CA GLY A 108 -4.74 -12.41 6.65
C GLY A 108 -3.40 -12.85 6.08
N GLY A 109 -3.01 -14.07 6.43
CA GLY A 109 -1.79 -14.68 5.92
C GLY A 109 -1.91 -16.20 5.93
N VAL A 110 -1.27 -16.85 4.96
CA VAL A 110 -1.08 -18.31 4.94
C VAL A 110 0.39 -18.59 4.72
N ILE A 111 0.93 -19.48 5.55
CA ILE A 111 2.33 -19.94 5.44
C ILE A 111 2.40 -20.95 4.29
N CYS A 112 2.62 -20.47 3.07
CA CYS A 112 2.74 -21.28 1.87
C CYS A 112 3.56 -20.58 0.78
N ASP A 113 4.14 -21.35 -0.14
CA ASP A 113 4.70 -20.82 -1.38
C ASP A 113 3.80 -21.24 -2.56
N PRO A 114 2.98 -20.33 -3.11
CA PRO A 114 2.08 -20.65 -4.22
C PRO A 114 2.84 -20.98 -5.51
N ARG A 115 4.13 -20.66 -5.63
CA ARG A 115 4.95 -21.01 -6.81
C ARG A 115 5.24 -22.50 -6.89
N GLU A 116 5.17 -23.19 -5.74
CA GLU A 116 5.33 -24.64 -5.63
C GLU A 116 3.99 -25.38 -5.70
N MET A 117 2.89 -24.68 -5.97
CA MET A 117 1.54 -25.22 -5.99
C MET A 117 0.92 -25.10 -7.38
N SER A 118 0.19 -26.13 -7.80
CA SER A 118 -0.66 -26.03 -8.99
C SER A 118 -1.83 -25.06 -8.75
N LEU A 119 -2.47 -24.59 -9.83
CA LEU A 119 -3.67 -23.76 -9.69
C LEU A 119 -4.79 -24.49 -8.93
N GLY A 120 -4.93 -25.80 -9.14
CA GLY A 120 -5.92 -26.60 -8.42
C GLY A 120 -5.62 -26.70 -6.92
N GLU A 121 -4.35 -26.80 -6.54
CA GLU A 121 -3.92 -26.79 -5.14
C GLU A 121 -4.14 -25.41 -4.49
N GLN A 122 -3.85 -24.33 -5.21
CA GLN A 122 -4.10 -22.96 -4.75
C GLN A 122 -5.59 -22.70 -4.56
N GLU A 123 -6.44 -23.17 -5.48
CA GLU A 123 -7.90 -23.09 -5.35
C GLU A 123 -8.38 -23.83 -4.10
N ARG A 124 -7.96 -25.09 -3.90
CA ARG A 124 -8.33 -25.89 -2.73
C ARG A 124 -7.90 -25.22 -1.43
N LEU A 125 -6.71 -24.59 -1.41
CA LEU A 125 -6.24 -23.81 -0.27
C LEU A 125 -7.12 -22.58 -0.01
N CYS A 126 -7.47 -21.80 -1.05
CA CYS A 126 -8.35 -20.63 -0.93
C CYS A 126 -9.72 -21.01 -0.35
N ARG A 127 -10.31 -22.08 -0.88
CA ARG A 127 -11.60 -22.60 -0.41
C ARG A 127 -11.53 -23.10 1.03
N GLY A 128 -10.49 -23.88 1.36
CA GLY A 128 -10.26 -24.33 2.73
C GLY A 128 -10.08 -23.18 3.72
N TYR A 129 -9.34 -22.14 3.34
CA TYR A 129 -9.15 -20.93 4.15
C TYR A 129 -10.48 -20.22 4.45
N VAL A 130 -11.35 -20.11 3.44
CA VAL A 130 -12.68 -19.49 3.60
C VAL A 130 -13.62 -20.32 4.46
N ARG A 131 -13.61 -21.66 4.35
CA ARG A 131 -14.44 -22.53 5.20
C ARG A 131 -14.19 -22.28 6.69
N GLU A 132 -12.91 -22.18 7.07
CA GLU A 132 -12.50 -21.91 8.46
C GLU A 132 -12.90 -20.50 8.95
N LEU A 133 -12.96 -19.52 8.04
CA LEU A 133 -13.17 -18.11 8.40
C LEU A 133 -14.55 -17.56 8.05
N SER A 134 -15.42 -18.35 7.42
CA SER A 134 -16.70 -17.93 6.86
C SER A 134 -17.54 -17.10 7.85
N LYS A 135 -17.56 -17.49 9.13
CA LYS A 135 -18.29 -16.80 10.21
C LYS A 135 -17.67 -15.47 10.66
N ASN A 136 -16.47 -15.15 10.22
CA ASN A 136 -15.67 -14.01 10.65
C ASN A 136 -15.34 -13.05 9.50
N VAL A 137 -15.69 -13.40 8.27
CA VAL A 137 -15.52 -12.55 7.08
C VAL A 137 -16.86 -12.25 6.44
N GLY A 138 -16.92 -11.23 5.59
CA GLY A 138 -18.13 -10.85 4.87
C GLY A 138 -18.27 -9.35 4.69
N PRO A 139 -19.24 -8.90 3.88
CA PRO A 139 -19.34 -7.51 3.40
C PRO A 139 -19.53 -6.48 4.53
N VAL A 140 -20.03 -6.93 5.68
CA VAL A 140 -20.35 -6.10 6.86
C VAL A 140 -19.53 -6.46 8.10
N ILE A 141 -18.59 -7.41 8.00
CA ILE A 141 -17.76 -7.87 9.12
C ILE A 141 -16.29 -7.62 8.82
N ASP A 142 -15.78 -8.23 7.75
CA ASP A 142 -14.38 -8.15 7.36
C ASP A 142 -14.22 -8.45 5.86
N VAL A 143 -13.66 -7.48 5.12
CA VAL A 143 -13.55 -7.50 3.67
C VAL A 143 -12.10 -7.70 3.24
N ALA A 144 -11.81 -8.92 2.78
CA ALA A 144 -10.49 -9.29 2.31
C ALA A 144 -10.10 -8.61 0.97
N ALA A 145 -8.83 -8.74 0.60
CA ALA A 145 -8.26 -8.24 -0.65
C ALA A 145 -7.03 -9.06 -1.05
N PRO A 146 -6.48 -8.86 -2.27
CA PRO A 146 -5.18 -9.39 -2.62
C PRO A 146 -4.07 -8.72 -1.81
N ASP A 147 -2.98 -9.43 -1.68
CA ASP A 147 -1.71 -8.96 -1.12
C ASP A 147 -0.56 -9.79 -1.73
N VAL A 148 0.62 -9.84 -1.08
CA VAL A 148 1.77 -10.60 -1.57
C VAL A 148 1.40 -12.04 -1.95
N MET A 149 1.74 -12.39 -3.19
CA MET A 149 1.48 -13.67 -3.87
C MET A 149 0.01 -14.14 -3.89
N THR A 150 -0.95 -13.24 -3.69
CA THR A 150 -2.35 -13.47 -4.06
C THR A 150 -2.78 -12.48 -5.13
N ASN A 151 -3.81 -12.82 -5.89
CA ASN A 151 -4.26 -12.02 -7.03
C ASN A 151 -5.79 -12.09 -7.18
N SER A 152 -6.32 -11.49 -8.25
CA SER A 152 -7.75 -11.44 -8.50
C SER A 152 -8.41 -12.82 -8.65
N GLN A 153 -7.68 -13.84 -9.14
CA GLN A 153 -8.20 -15.20 -9.22
C GLN A 153 -8.38 -15.83 -7.84
N HIS A 154 -7.43 -15.62 -6.93
CA HIS A 154 -7.55 -16.06 -5.53
C HIS A 154 -8.77 -15.44 -4.87
N MET A 155 -9.03 -14.15 -5.13
CA MET A 155 -10.20 -13.46 -4.59
C MET A 155 -11.52 -14.06 -5.11
N LEU A 156 -11.56 -14.49 -6.36
CA LEU A 156 -12.74 -15.15 -6.92
C LEU A 156 -13.00 -16.52 -6.30
N TRP A 157 -11.98 -17.37 -6.15
CA TRP A 157 -12.16 -18.65 -5.46
C TRP A 157 -12.63 -18.47 -4.01
N MET A 158 -12.11 -17.46 -3.32
CA MET A 158 -12.54 -17.14 -1.97
C MET A 158 -13.97 -16.60 -1.91
N LEU A 159 -14.36 -15.73 -2.85
CA LEU A 159 -15.73 -15.21 -2.96
C LEU A 159 -16.71 -16.35 -3.22
N ASP A 160 -16.44 -17.17 -4.23
CA ASP A 160 -17.29 -18.27 -4.66
C ASP A 160 -17.55 -19.27 -3.52
N GLU A 161 -16.51 -19.61 -2.76
CA GLU A 161 -16.68 -20.47 -1.59
C GLU A 161 -17.53 -19.79 -0.50
N PHE A 162 -17.33 -18.51 -0.25
CA PHE A 162 -18.12 -17.74 0.72
C PHE A 162 -19.60 -17.70 0.32
N GLU A 163 -19.88 -17.39 -0.95
CA GLU A 163 -21.24 -17.35 -1.53
C GLU A 163 -21.92 -18.72 -1.47
N THR A 164 -21.16 -19.79 -1.72
CA THR A 164 -21.64 -21.17 -1.61
C THR A 164 -22.05 -21.51 -0.17
N ILE A 165 -21.25 -21.12 0.83
CA ILE A 165 -21.54 -21.39 2.25
C ILE A 165 -22.77 -20.60 2.72
N TYR A 166 -22.90 -19.35 2.29
CA TYR A 166 -23.98 -18.46 2.75
C TYR A 166 -25.26 -18.53 1.91
N GLY A 167 -25.24 -19.23 0.76
CA GLY A 167 -26.42 -19.41 -0.08
C GLY A 167 -26.91 -18.12 -0.73
N GLY A 168 -26.03 -17.34 -1.36
CA GLY A 168 -26.38 -16.11 -2.07
C GLY A 168 -25.18 -15.37 -2.65
N HIS A 169 -25.42 -14.28 -3.38
CA HIS A 169 -24.36 -13.47 -3.98
C HIS A 169 -23.98 -12.28 -3.09
N TYR A 170 -22.71 -12.19 -2.73
CA TYR A 170 -22.14 -11.21 -1.81
C TYR A 170 -20.84 -10.63 -2.37
N PRO A 171 -20.85 -9.99 -3.56
CA PRO A 171 -19.62 -9.52 -4.22
C PRO A 171 -18.82 -8.53 -3.37
N GLY A 172 -19.44 -7.89 -2.37
CA GLY A 172 -18.78 -7.00 -1.41
C GLY A 172 -18.01 -7.71 -0.29
N ALA A 173 -18.09 -9.04 -0.17
CA ALA A 173 -17.35 -9.82 0.84
C ALA A 173 -15.83 -9.78 0.64
N ILE A 174 -15.39 -9.56 -0.61
CA ILE A 174 -13.98 -9.48 -0.97
C ILE A 174 -13.78 -8.47 -2.10
N THR A 175 -12.60 -7.86 -2.12
CA THR A 175 -12.25 -6.83 -3.11
C THR A 175 -11.02 -7.25 -3.92
N GLY A 176 -10.66 -6.51 -4.97
CA GLY A 176 -9.58 -6.86 -5.89
C GLY A 176 -9.95 -7.94 -6.88
N LYS A 177 -11.25 -8.04 -7.20
CA LYS A 177 -11.78 -8.96 -8.20
C LYS A 177 -11.53 -8.42 -9.61
N PRO A 178 -11.59 -9.26 -10.66
CA PRO A 178 -11.59 -8.78 -12.05
C PRO A 178 -12.81 -7.88 -12.33
N VAL A 179 -12.67 -6.88 -13.21
CA VAL A 179 -13.73 -5.90 -13.52
C VAL A 179 -15.04 -6.58 -13.95
N GLY A 180 -14.98 -7.63 -14.77
CA GLY A 180 -16.17 -8.39 -15.20
C GLY A 180 -16.81 -9.28 -14.13
N MET A 181 -16.22 -9.37 -12.94
CA MET A 181 -16.66 -10.22 -11.81
C MET A 181 -16.80 -9.39 -10.53
N GLY A 182 -17.37 -8.19 -10.67
CA GLY A 182 -17.60 -7.25 -9.56
C GLY A 182 -16.37 -6.51 -9.08
N GLY A 183 -15.32 -6.43 -9.88
CA GLY A 183 -14.16 -5.56 -9.64
C GLY A 183 -14.44 -4.12 -10.05
N SER A 184 -13.77 -3.15 -9.42
CA SER A 184 -13.86 -1.75 -9.82
C SER A 184 -12.88 -1.41 -10.94
N LEU A 185 -13.31 -0.55 -11.86
CA LEU A 185 -12.39 0.22 -12.70
C LEU A 185 -11.47 1.09 -11.83
N GLY A 186 -10.38 1.62 -12.39
CA GLY A 186 -9.48 2.54 -11.69
C GLY A 186 -8.50 1.88 -10.71
N ARG A 187 -8.65 0.59 -10.38
CA ARG A 187 -7.82 -0.09 -9.37
C ARG A 187 -6.34 -0.15 -9.76
N THR A 188 -6.03 -0.27 -11.04
CA THR A 188 -4.66 -0.53 -11.52
C THR A 188 -3.74 0.67 -11.31
N GLU A 189 -4.29 1.86 -11.54
CA GLU A 189 -3.64 3.17 -11.47
C GLU A 189 -3.77 3.82 -10.09
N ALA A 190 -4.75 3.40 -9.28
CA ALA A 190 -5.17 4.09 -8.05
C ALA A 190 -4.02 4.49 -7.11
N THR A 191 -3.09 3.57 -6.83
CA THR A 191 -1.97 3.86 -5.92
C THR A 191 -1.00 4.88 -6.52
N GLY A 192 -0.62 4.72 -7.79
CA GLY A 192 0.28 5.66 -8.47
C GLY A 192 -0.36 7.04 -8.63
N TYR A 193 -1.66 7.09 -8.92
CA TYR A 193 -2.40 8.35 -8.97
C TYR A 193 -2.52 9.01 -7.60
N GLY A 194 -2.74 8.23 -6.54
CA GLY A 194 -2.72 8.74 -5.16
C GLY A 194 -1.40 9.43 -4.78
N VAL A 195 -0.27 8.87 -5.22
CA VAL A 195 1.06 9.50 -5.04
C VAL A 195 1.09 10.88 -5.68
N VAL A 196 0.61 10.99 -6.93
CA VAL A 196 0.65 12.27 -7.65
C VAL A 196 -0.40 13.27 -7.17
N TYR A 197 -1.58 12.83 -6.74
CA TYR A 197 -2.58 13.73 -6.13
C TYR A 197 -2.05 14.36 -4.85
N THR A 198 -1.43 13.55 -3.97
CA THR A 198 -0.83 14.08 -2.73
C THR A 198 0.37 14.99 -3.01
N LEU A 199 1.21 14.65 -3.99
CA LEU A 199 2.29 15.52 -4.48
C LEU A 199 1.77 16.85 -5.03
N ARG A 200 0.72 16.81 -5.86
CA ARG A 200 0.09 18.01 -6.45
C ARG A 200 -0.35 18.97 -5.34
N GLU A 201 -0.99 18.46 -4.30
CA GLU A 201 -1.41 19.29 -3.17
C GLU A 201 -0.22 19.78 -2.33
N ALA A 202 0.83 18.98 -2.14
CA ALA A 202 2.07 19.41 -1.49
C ALA A 202 2.75 20.57 -2.23
N LEU A 203 2.87 20.47 -3.56
CA LEU A 203 3.45 21.54 -4.38
C LEU A 203 2.62 22.81 -4.33
N LYS A 204 1.28 22.72 -4.34
CA LYS A 204 0.38 23.87 -4.19
C LYS A 204 0.61 24.62 -2.89
N VAL A 205 0.66 23.93 -1.74
CA VAL A 205 0.89 24.59 -0.44
C VAL A 205 2.31 25.15 -0.31
N MET A 206 3.26 24.62 -1.08
CA MET A 206 4.62 25.15 -1.18
C MET A 206 4.76 26.30 -2.21
N GLY A 207 3.69 26.62 -2.96
CA GLY A 207 3.73 27.64 -4.02
C GLY A 207 4.58 27.25 -5.23
N ILE A 208 4.73 25.95 -5.51
CA ILE A 208 5.53 25.43 -6.61
C ILE A 208 4.60 24.92 -7.72
N ASP A 209 4.81 25.40 -8.95
CA ASP A 209 4.12 24.84 -10.12
C ASP A 209 4.79 23.51 -10.53
N ILE A 210 4.01 22.44 -10.55
CA ILE A 210 4.44 21.09 -10.94
C ILE A 210 5.11 21.05 -12.32
N LYS A 211 4.72 21.94 -13.25
CA LYS A 211 5.32 22.05 -14.58
C LYS A 211 6.79 22.47 -14.56
N THR A 212 7.22 23.09 -13.47
CA THR A 212 8.61 23.55 -13.27
C THR A 212 9.47 22.52 -12.55
N THR A 213 8.89 21.38 -12.17
CA THR A 213 9.55 20.36 -11.35
C THR A 213 9.97 19.14 -12.16
N ASN A 214 11.04 18.49 -11.71
CA ASN A 214 11.47 17.20 -12.22
C ASN A 214 11.55 16.14 -11.11
N ALA A 215 11.40 14.88 -11.50
CA ALA A 215 11.32 13.76 -10.56
C ALA A 215 12.22 12.59 -10.95
N SER A 216 12.69 11.87 -9.94
CA SER A 216 13.27 10.53 -10.08
C SER A 216 12.44 9.51 -9.30
N ILE A 217 12.15 8.38 -9.93
CA ILE A 217 11.21 7.38 -9.44
C ILE A 217 11.92 6.04 -9.28
N GLN A 218 11.80 5.45 -8.10
CA GLN A 218 12.23 4.09 -7.88
C GLN A 218 11.11 3.11 -8.22
N GLY A 219 11.39 2.16 -9.12
CA GLY A 219 10.43 1.14 -9.51
C GLY A 219 9.55 1.55 -10.68
N PHE A 220 9.46 0.67 -11.67
CA PHE A 220 8.57 0.80 -12.83
C PHE A 220 7.47 -0.27 -12.87
N GLY A 221 7.11 -0.79 -11.69
CA GLY A 221 5.90 -1.58 -11.51
C GLY A 221 4.64 -0.72 -11.58
N LYS A 222 3.48 -1.27 -11.16
CA LYS A 222 2.19 -0.55 -11.22
C LYS A 222 2.26 0.84 -10.57
N VAL A 223 2.72 0.95 -9.32
CA VAL A 223 2.74 2.23 -8.59
C VAL A 223 3.58 3.27 -9.32
N GLY A 224 4.87 3.00 -9.52
CA GLY A 224 5.80 3.96 -10.12
C GLY A 224 5.43 4.32 -11.56
N LYS A 225 4.96 3.36 -12.36
CA LYS A 225 4.54 3.62 -13.75
C LYS A 225 3.34 4.56 -13.84
N TYR A 226 2.28 4.32 -13.06
CA TYR A 226 1.10 5.19 -13.09
C TYR A 226 1.36 6.54 -12.41
N ALA A 227 2.23 6.59 -11.40
CA ALA A 227 2.72 7.85 -10.84
C ALA A 227 3.49 8.66 -11.90
N ALA A 228 4.41 8.03 -12.63
CA ALA A 228 5.17 8.67 -13.70
C ALA A 228 4.25 9.25 -14.79
N LYS A 229 3.24 8.48 -15.22
CA LYS A 229 2.24 8.93 -16.21
C LYS A 229 1.46 10.15 -15.76
N LEU A 230 0.80 10.09 -14.60
CA LEU A 230 -0.03 11.21 -14.14
C LEU A 230 0.82 12.46 -13.82
N TYR A 231 2.04 12.26 -13.33
CA TYR A 231 2.98 13.36 -13.12
C TYR A 231 3.32 14.08 -14.44
N GLN A 232 3.53 13.34 -15.54
CA GLN A 232 3.72 13.92 -16.87
C GLN A 232 2.45 14.57 -17.42
N GLU A 233 1.27 13.99 -17.19
CA GLU A 233 -0.01 14.59 -17.59
C GLU A 233 -0.25 15.96 -16.93
N TYR A 234 0.24 16.15 -15.71
CA TYR A 234 0.27 17.45 -15.04
C TYR A 234 1.41 18.38 -15.49
N GLY A 235 2.29 17.90 -16.37
CA GLY A 235 3.38 18.67 -16.99
C GLY A 235 4.73 18.56 -16.26
N GLY A 236 4.84 17.71 -15.25
CA GLY A 236 6.13 17.42 -14.60
C GLY A 236 7.06 16.57 -15.47
N THR A 237 8.37 16.71 -15.28
CA THR A 237 9.37 15.97 -16.08
C THR A 237 9.97 14.80 -15.30
N VAL A 238 9.82 13.57 -15.78
CA VAL A 238 10.47 12.39 -15.18
C VAL A 238 11.87 12.23 -15.77
N VAL A 239 12.92 12.44 -14.97
CA VAL A 239 14.32 12.39 -15.43
C VAL A 239 14.90 10.99 -15.34
N ALA A 240 14.49 10.23 -14.32
CA ALA A 240 15.00 8.88 -14.13
C ALA A 240 13.96 7.94 -13.53
N VAL A 241 14.02 6.67 -13.93
CA VAL A 241 13.22 5.57 -13.41
C VAL A 241 14.13 4.37 -13.18
N SER A 242 14.05 3.72 -12.02
CA SER A 242 14.71 2.42 -11.82
C SER A 242 13.73 1.24 -11.94
N CYS A 243 14.22 0.10 -12.42
CA CYS A 243 13.46 -1.15 -12.43
C CYS A 243 14.36 -2.36 -12.18
N TRP A 244 13.76 -3.45 -11.72
CA TRP A 244 14.41 -4.75 -11.59
C TRP A 244 14.43 -5.48 -12.93
N ASP A 245 15.62 -5.91 -13.36
CA ASP A 245 15.80 -6.80 -14.49
C ASP A 245 15.79 -8.25 -14.02
N ILE A 246 14.86 -9.03 -14.56
CA ILE A 246 14.63 -10.43 -14.17
C ILE A 246 15.73 -11.34 -14.71
N GLU A 247 16.26 -11.04 -15.90
CA GLU A 247 17.28 -11.86 -16.55
C GLU A 247 18.62 -11.66 -15.86
N ASP A 248 18.98 -10.40 -15.60
CA ASP A 248 20.24 -10.06 -14.92
C ASP A 248 20.17 -10.20 -13.40
N LYS A 249 18.96 -10.35 -12.84
CA LYS A 249 18.69 -10.35 -11.39
C LYS A 249 19.33 -9.13 -10.71
N LYS A 250 19.17 -7.97 -11.33
CA LYS A 250 19.79 -6.71 -10.90
C LYS A 250 18.89 -5.52 -11.23
N SER A 251 18.94 -4.48 -10.42
CA SER A 251 18.27 -3.21 -10.72
C SER A 251 19.10 -2.33 -11.63
N TYR A 252 18.44 -1.63 -12.55
CA TYR A 252 19.02 -0.59 -13.41
C TYR A 252 18.23 0.71 -13.29
N THR A 253 18.92 1.84 -13.42
CA THR A 253 18.28 3.17 -13.51
C THR A 253 18.38 3.68 -14.95
N PHE A 254 17.24 4.00 -15.55
CA PHE A 254 17.15 4.62 -16.88
C PHE A 254 17.02 6.12 -16.69
N LYS A 255 17.89 6.89 -17.34
CA LYS A 255 17.97 8.35 -17.19
C LYS A 255 17.89 9.04 -18.55
N ASN A 256 17.17 10.16 -18.61
CA ASN A 256 17.26 11.13 -19.69
C ASN A 256 17.08 12.53 -19.11
N GLU A 257 18.11 13.37 -19.20
CA GLU A 257 18.11 14.74 -18.65
C GLU A 257 17.06 15.64 -19.27
N LYS A 258 16.64 15.36 -20.52
CA LYS A 258 15.57 16.09 -21.20
C LYS A 258 14.16 15.60 -20.79
N GLY A 259 14.08 14.52 -20.02
CA GLY A 259 12.85 13.83 -19.66
C GLY A 259 12.66 12.51 -20.42
N LEU A 260 12.15 11.51 -19.71
CA LEU A 260 11.79 10.20 -20.25
C LEU A 260 10.38 10.23 -20.85
N ASP A 261 10.17 9.60 -22.00
CA ASP A 261 8.81 9.30 -22.50
C ASP A 261 8.28 8.04 -21.80
N ILE A 262 7.42 8.23 -20.80
CA ILE A 262 6.90 7.13 -19.98
C ILE A 262 6.00 6.19 -20.77
N ASN A 263 5.27 6.69 -21.77
CA ASN A 263 4.44 5.86 -22.63
C ASN A 263 5.30 5.00 -23.55
N ALA A 264 6.40 5.55 -24.07
CA ALA A 264 7.35 4.77 -24.86
C ALA A 264 8.09 3.73 -24.00
N LEU A 265 8.52 4.09 -22.78
CA LEU A 265 9.12 3.15 -21.83
C LEU A 265 8.18 2.01 -21.47
N GLU A 266 6.88 2.28 -21.29
CA GLU A 266 5.90 1.24 -21.01
C GLU A 266 5.79 0.23 -22.17
N ARG A 267 5.81 0.68 -23.43
CA ARG A 267 5.72 -0.20 -24.61
C ARG A 267 6.88 -1.18 -24.72
N ILE A 268 8.04 -0.81 -24.18
CA ILE A 268 9.25 -1.64 -24.15
C ILE A 268 9.44 -2.35 -22.80
N SER A 269 8.47 -2.22 -21.89
CA SER A 269 8.48 -2.90 -20.59
C SER A 269 7.66 -4.19 -20.60
N ASN A 270 8.08 -5.18 -19.83
CA ASN A 270 7.29 -6.41 -19.64
C ASN A 270 6.21 -6.23 -18.54
N GLY A 271 5.39 -7.27 -18.33
CA GLY A 271 4.33 -7.24 -17.31
C GLY A 271 4.80 -7.05 -15.86
N PHE A 272 6.10 -7.24 -15.59
CA PHE A 272 6.73 -7.05 -14.28
C PHE A 272 7.38 -5.67 -14.12
N GLY A 273 7.39 -4.85 -15.17
CA GLY A 273 8.00 -3.52 -15.17
C GLY A 273 9.49 -3.49 -15.51
N THR A 274 10.07 -4.60 -15.98
CA THR A 274 11.43 -4.60 -16.53
C THR A 274 11.43 -3.88 -17.88
N ILE A 275 12.28 -2.86 -18.03
CA ILE A 275 12.44 -2.08 -19.25
C ILE A 275 13.53 -2.73 -20.13
N ASN A 276 13.25 -2.90 -21.43
CA ASN A 276 14.25 -3.40 -22.37
C ASN A 276 15.39 -2.37 -22.56
N LYS A 277 16.61 -2.73 -22.13
CA LYS A 277 17.78 -1.84 -22.15
C LYS A 277 18.17 -1.38 -23.56
N GLU A 278 18.25 -2.31 -24.51
CA GLU A 278 18.68 -2.00 -25.87
C GLU A 278 17.74 -1.01 -26.54
N LYS A 279 16.43 -1.21 -26.38
CA LYS A 279 15.42 -0.28 -26.92
C LYS A 279 15.43 1.06 -26.20
N ALA A 280 15.59 1.07 -24.87
CA ALA A 280 15.68 2.31 -24.12
C ALA A 280 16.88 3.18 -24.58
N ILE A 281 18.03 2.57 -24.87
CA ILE A 281 19.21 3.27 -25.38
C ILE A 281 18.99 3.71 -26.83
N ASN A 282 18.64 2.77 -27.72
CA ASN A 282 18.64 2.99 -29.16
C ASN A 282 17.44 3.79 -29.67
N GLU A 283 16.25 3.60 -29.08
CA GLU A 283 15.01 4.23 -29.52
C GLU A 283 14.67 5.49 -28.72
N LEU A 284 15.04 5.54 -27.43
CA LEU A 284 14.64 6.62 -26.50
C LEU A 284 15.80 7.47 -26.00
N GLY A 285 17.05 7.14 -26.37
CA GLY A 285 18.24 7.88 -25.98
C GLY A 285 18.48 7.87 -24.46
N CYS A 286 18.07 6.81 -23.77
CA CYS A 286 18.28 6.69 -22.33
C CYS A 286 19.73 6.31 -22.02
N GLU A 287 20.28 6.93 -20.97
CA GLU A 287 21.46 6.43 -20.27
C GLU A 287 21.03 5.32 -19.31
N VAL A 288 21.77 4.21 -19.27
CA VAL A 288 21.53 3.09 -18.34
C VAL A 288 22.60 3.11 -17.26
N LEU A 289 22.14 3.27 -16.02
CA LEU A 289 22.95 3.44 -14.83
C LEU A 289 22.72 2.29 -13.84
N GLU A 290 23.54 2.24 -12.79
CA GLU A 290 23.37 1.32 -11.68
C GLU A 290 22.02 1.52 -10.96
N GLY A 291 21.52 0.45 -10.35
CA GLY A 291 20.17 0.40 -9.79
C GLY A 291 19.86 1.46 -8.74
N ASP A 292 20.85 1.86 -7.94
CA ASP A 292 20.70 2.86 -6.88
C ASP A 292 20.91 4.30 -7.36
N GLU A 293 21.26 4.52 -8.64
CA GLU A 293 21.53 5.87 -9.15
C GLU A 293 20.29 6.77 -9.15
N TRP A 294 19.07 6.20 -9.14
CA TRP A 294 17.82 6.97 -9.03
C TRP A 294 17.80 7.93 -7.82
N ILE A 295 18.40 7.54 -6.69
CA ILE A 295 18.39 8.37 -5.47
C ILE A 295 19.37 9.54 -5.54
N LYS A 296 20.37 9.44 -6.43
CA LYS A 296 21.47 10.41 -6.57
C LYS A 296 21.17 11.51 -7.58
N GLN A 297 20.01 11.45 -8.23
CA GLN A 297 19.64 12.38 -9.29
C GLN A 297 19.45 13.80 -8.73
N ASP A 298 19.91 14.79 -9.49
CA ASP A 298 19.71 16.20 -9.15
C ASP A 298 18.31 16.67 -9.56
N VAL A 299 17.30 16.27 -8.77
CA VAL A 299 15.88 16.51 -9.05
C VAL A 299 15.16 17.24 -7.92
N ASP A 300 13.96 17.76 -8.19
CA ASP A 300 13.08 18.39 -7.19
C ASP A 300 12.33 17.34 -6.34
N ILE A 301 12.00 16.17 -6.91
CA ILE A 301 11.13 15.18 -6.29
C ILE A 301 11.73 13.77 -6.37
N LEU A 302 11.68 13.03 -5.26
CA LEU A 302 11.98 11.59 -5.23
C LEU A 302 10.71 10.78 -4.94
N MET A 303 10.49 9.70 -5.68
CA MET A 303 9.35 8.80 -5.48
C MET A 303 9.83 7.34 -5.28
N PRO A 304 10.12 6.91 -4.05
CA PRO A 304 10.37 5.50 -3.78
C PRO A 304 9.10 4.65 -3.92
N CYS A 305 8.96 3.90 -5.02
CA CYS A 305 7.76 3.13 -5.36
C CYS A 305 8.01 1.62 -5.52
N ALA A 306 9.12 1.10 -4.98
CA ALA A 306 9.52 -0.32 -5.13
C ALA A 306 9.58 -1.08 -3.80
N LEU A 307 10.64 -0.87 -3.03
CA LEU A 307 11.00 -1.67 -1.86
C LEU A 307 10.95 -0.85 -0.57
N GLU A 308 10.90 -1.55 0.56
CA GLU A 308 11.10 -0.97 1.89
C GLU A 308 12.58 -0.60 2.13
N ASN A 309 12.84 0.28 3.10
CA ASN A 309 14.19 0.62 3.60
C ASN A 309 15.18 1.13 2.53
N GLN A 310 14.71 1.90 1.56
CA GLN A 310 15.51 2.48 0.48
C GLN A 310 16.09 3.84 0.84
N LEU A 311 15.39 4.60 1.68
CA LEU A 311 15.86 5.83 2.30
C LEU A 311 16.41 5.48 3.68
N THR A 312 17.74 5.38 3.75
CA THR A 312 18.52 5.07 4.93
C THR A 312 19.45 6.23 5.27
N THR A 313 20.07 6.18 6.45
CA THR A 313 21.09 7.15 6.84
C THR A 313 22.25 7.22 5.85
N GLU A 314 22.57 6.11 5.18
CA GLU A 314 23.61 6.05 4.15
C GLU A 314 23.12 6.64 2.82
N THR A 315 21.98 6.18 2.31
CA THR A 315 21.52 6.62 0.99
C THR A 315 21.15 8.10 0.96
N LEU A 316 20.67 8.66 2.07
CA LEU A 316 20.39 10.10 2.20
C LEU A 316 21.61 11.01 2.09
N LYS A 317 22.84 10.48 2.22
CA LYS A 317 24.07 11.25 1.96
C LYS A 317 24.21 11.61 0.49
N HIS A 318 23.65 10.79 -0.40
CA HIS A 318 23.71 10.98 -1.85
C HIS A 318 22.53 11.75 -2.42
N VAL A 319 21.46 11.95 -1.64
CA VAL A 319 20.30 12.75 -2.06
C VAL A 319 20.72 14.20 -2.30
N SER A 320 20.42 14.70 -3.51
CA SER A 320 20.71 16.08 -3.91
C SER A 320 20.06 17.09 -2.96
N LYS A 321 20.75 18.22 -2.76
CA LYS A 321 20.21 19.38 -2.03
C LYS A 321 19.03 20.04 -2.77
N ARG A 322 18.84 19.75 -4.06
CA ARG A 322 17.72 20.23 -4.86
C ARG A 322 16.39 19.57 -4.47
N VAL A 323 16.42 18.37 -3.90
CA VAL A 323 15.20 17.62 -3.56
C VAL A 323 14.39 18.40 -2.53
N LYS A 324 13.15 18.73 -2.90
CA LYS A 324 12.17 19.45 -2.09
C LYS A 324 11.11 18.53 -1.52
N VAL A 325 10.76 17.46 -2.23
CA VAL A 325 9.67 16.55 -1.83
C VAL A 325 10.10 15.08 -1.97
N ILE A 326 9.75 14.27 -0.98
CA ILE A 326 9.81 12.80 -1.05
C ILE A 326 8.38 12.26 -0.96
N CYS A 327 7.98 11.45 -1.94
CA CYS A 327 6.65 10.83 -2.01
C CYS A 327 6.75 9.32 -1.83
N GLU A 328 6.34 8.80 -0.69
CA GLU A 328 6.46 7.37 -0.37
C GLU A 328 5.39 6.53 -1.09
N GLY A 329 5.69 6.05 -2.30
CA GLY A 329 4.79 5.18 -3.06
C GLY A 329 4.80 3.72 -2.58
N ALA A 330 5.93 3.24 -2.08
CA ALA A 330 6.06 1.93 -1.41
C ALA A 330 5.61 2.01 0.06
N ASN A 331 5.44 0.86 0.72
CA ASN A 331 5.26 0.83 2.18
C ASN A 331 6.63 0.79 2.86
N GLY A 332 6.83 1.62 3.88
CA GLY A 332 8.08 1.70 4.65
C GLY A 332 9.36 1.93 3.83
N PRO A 333 9.39 2.76 2.77
CA PRO A 333 10.61 2.99 2.03
C PRO A 333 11.67 3.75 2.85
N THR A 334 11.28 4.40 3.94
CA THR A 334 12.18 5.18 4.80
C THR A 334 12.35 4.52 6.16
N THR A 335 13.61 4.40 6.60
CA THR A 335 13.96 3.94 7.95
C THR A 335 13.67 5.02 9.00
N THR A 336 13.40 4.62 10.24
CA THR A 336 13.09 5.56 11.35
C THR A 336 14.20 6.59 11.55
N GLU A 337 15.46 6.18 11.45
CA GLU A 337 16.62 7.07 11.62
C GLU A 337 16.77 8.05 10.44
N ALA A 338 16.32 7.65 9.25
CA ALA A 338 16.34 8.49 8.05
C ALA A 338 15.31 9.62 8.11
N ASP A 339 14.18 9.44 8.80
CA ASP A 339 13.16 10.48 9.00
C ASP A 339 13.76 11.73 9.68
N GLU A 340 14.59 11.56 10.71
CA GLU A 340 15.25 12.69 11.38
C GLU A 340 16.16 13.48 10.44
N ILE A 341 16.85 12.80 9.51
CA ILE A 341 17.73 13.44 8.54
C ILE A 341 16.92 14.21 7.51
N ILE A 342 15.82 13.64 7.03
CA ILE A 342 14.89 14.29 6.08
C ILE A 342 14.32 15.57 6.70
N GLN A 343 13.90 15.50 7.96
CA GLN A 343 13.42 16.66 8.73
C GLN A 343 14.51 17.74 8.87
N LYS A 344 15.72 17.37 9.26
CA LYS A 344 16.87 18.32 9.38
C LYS A 344 17.21 18.97 8.04
N LYS A 345 17.08 18.23 6.93
CA LYS A 345 17.26 18.75 5.57
C LYS A 345 16.09 19.61 5.07
N LYS A 346 14.99 19.70 5.82
CA LYS A 346 13.75 20.43 5.46
C LYS A 346 13.14 19.95 4.14
N ILE A 347 13.29 18.67 3.82
CA ILE A 347 12.64 18.04 2.67
C ILE A 347 11.20 17.72 3.09
N PHE A 348 10.22 18.12 2.29
CA PHE A 348 8.82 17.82 2.55
C PHE A 348 8.56 16.34 2.28
N MET A 349 8.19 15.58 3.32
CA MET A 349 7.84 14.17 3.16
C MET A 349 6.33 13.99 3.12
N ILE A 350 5.84 13.23 2.13
CA ILE A 350 4.50 12.66 2.13
C ILE A 350 4.59 11.19 2.57
N PRO A 351 4.11 10.84 3.77
CA PRO A 351 4.31 9.51 4.36
C PRO A 351 3.49 8.45 3.61
N ASP A 352 4.02 7.23 3.56
CA ASP A 352 3.53 6.10 2.79
C ASP A 352 2.04 5.82 2.93
N PHE A 353 1.53 5.65 4.15
CA PHE A 353 0.15 5.26 4.35
C PHE A 353 -0.87 6.36 4.01
N LEU A 354 -0.42 7.60 3.78
CA LEU A 354 -1.18 8.65 3.11
C LEU A 354 -0.91 8.63 1.59
N CYS A 355 0.36 8.70 1.19
CA CYS A 355 0.81 8.86 -0.19
C CYS A 355 0.33 7.72 -1.10
N ASN A 356 0.39 6.48 -0.62
CA ASN A 356 0.01 5.27 -1.38
C ASN A 356 -1.41 4.77 -1.04
N ALA A 357 -2.23 5.57 -0.34
CA ALA A 357 -3.57 5.16 0.09
C ALA A 357 -4.58 4.99 -1.05
N GLY A 358 -4.27 5.45 -2.27
CA GLY A 358 -5.20 5.37 -3.39
C GLY A 358 -5.67 3.94 -3.68
N GLY A 359 -4.81 2.93 -3.50
CA GLY A 359 -5.18 1.53 -3.65
C GLY A 359 -6.26 1.06 -2.66
N VAL A 360 -6.19 1.46 -1.38
CA VAL A 360 -7.24 1.12 -0.40
C VAL A 360 -8.51 1.91 -0.67
N THR A 361 -8.39 3.16 -1.15
CA THR A 361 -9.53 4.01 -1.52
C THR A 361 -10.34 3.41 -2.67
N CYS A 362 -9.68 2.99 -3.76
CA CYS A 362 -10.38 2.29 -4.84
C CYS A 362 -10.89 0.90 -4.41
N SER A 363 -10.19 0.22 -3.49
CA SER A 363 -10.71 -1.03 -2.92
C SER A 363 -11.98 -0.81 -2.10
N TYR A 364 -12.11 0.33 -1.42
CA TYR A 364 -13.35 0.73 -0.74
C TYR A 364 -14.44 1.09 -1.75
N PHE A 365 -14.11 1.79 -2.84
CA PHE A 365 -15.07 2.05 -3.91
C PHE A 365 -15.61 0.77 -4.53
N GLU A 366 -14.77 -0.25 -4.74
CA GLU A 366 -15.23 -1.57 -5.16
C GLU A 366 -16.26 -2.15 -4.18
N GLN A 367 -15.99 -2.07 -2.87
CA GLN A 367 -16.94 -2.54 -1.85
C GLN A 367 -18.26 -1.76 -1.90
N VAL A 368 -18.21 -0.44 -2.06
CA VAL A 368 -19.42 0.40 -2.20
C VAL A 368 -20.24 -0.05 -3.42
N GLN A 369 -19.61 -0.15 -4.59
CA GLN A 369 -20.24 -0.55 -5.84
C GLN A 369 -20.84 -1.97 -5.75
N CYS A 370 -20.13 -2.90 -5.11
CA CYS A 370 -20.62 -4.25 -4.88
C CYS A 370 -21.84 -4.29 -3.93
N ASN A 371 -21.81 -3.50 -2.85
CA ASN A 371 -22.91 -3.44 -1.89
C ASN A 371 -24.16 -2.77 -2.47
N THR A 372 -24.00 -1.85 -3.42
CA THR A 372 -25.10 -1.20 -4.15
C THR A 372 -25.49 -1.91 -5.44
N ASN A 373 -24.70 -2.90 -5.86
CA ASN A 373 -24.76 -3.54 -7.19
C ASN A 373 -24.86 -2.52 -8.34
N TYR A 374 -24.07 -1.45 -8.25
CA TYR A 374 -24.03 -0.36 -9.23
C TYR A 374 -22.58 0.06 -9.42
N TYR A 375 -22.06 -0.08 -10.65
CA TYR A 375 -20.65 0.10 -10.97
C TYR A 375 -20.43 1.42 -11.70
N TRP A 376 -19.38 2.13 -11.31
CA TRP A 376 -19.07 3.46 -11.82
C TRP A 376 -18.17 3.37 -13.05
N PRO A 377 -18.33 4.29 -14.01
CA PRO A 377 -17.36 4.43 -15.09
C PRO A 377 -16.01 4.93 -14.54
N LEU A 378 -14.95 4.77 -15.35
CA LEU A 378 -13.58 5.02 -14.90
C LEU A 378 -13.36 6.47 -14.43
N ASP A 379 -13.88 7.44 -15.18
CA ASP A 379 -13.80 8.86 -14.88
C ASP A 379 -14.42 9.19 -13.51
N GLU A 380 -15.60 8.64 -13.20
CA GLU A 380 -16.22 8.81 -11.88
C GLU A 380 -15.38 8.20 -10.75
N VAL A 381 -14.78 7.02 -10.96
CA VAL A 381 -13.87 6.41 -9.96
C VAL A 381 -12.66 7.32 -9.70
N LEU A 382 -12.04 7.84 -10.77
CA LEU A 382 -10.85 8.68 -10.67
C LEU A 382 -11.15 10.05 -10.06
N GLU A 383 -12.30 10.65 -10.36
CA GLU A 383 -12.75 11.91 -9.73
C GLU A 383 -12.94 11.73 -8.22
N LYS A 384 -13.62 10.65 -7.79
CA LYS A 384 -13.79 10.35 -6.37
C LYS A 384 -12.46 10.04 -5.68
N LEU A 385 -11.54 9.38 -6.38
CA LEU A 385 -10.19 9.09 -5.88
C LEU A 385 -9.41 10.38 -5.64
N ASP A 386 -9.35 11.28 -6.63
CA ASP A 386 -8.68 12.58 -6.52
C ASP A 386 -9.22 13.36 -5.31
N ARG A 387 -10.55 13.49 -5.22
CA ARG A 387 -11.19 14.18 -4.10
C ARG A 387 -10.80 13.59 -2.75
N LYS A 388 -10.88 12.26 -2.59
CA LYS A 388 -10.54 11.59 -1.32
C LYS A 388 -9.07 11.77 -0.92
N MET A 389 -8.16 11.66 -1.89
CA MET A 389 -6.72 11.84 -1.62
C MET A 389 -6.39 13.30 -1.31
N THR A 390 -7.02 14.24 -2.01
CA THR A 390 -6.89 15.69 -1.79
C THR A 390 -7.38 16.08 -0.40
N ASP A 391 -8.58 15.66 -0.02
CA ASP A 391 -9.15 15.94 1.30
C ASP A 391 -8.24 15.39 2.41
N ALA A 392 -7.79 14.13 2.26
CA ALA A 392 -6.90 13.49 3.23
C ALA A 392 -5.55 14.22 3.37
N PHE A 393 -4.96 14.67 2.26
CA PHE A 393 -3.73 15.45 2.29
C PHE A 393 -3.91 16.73 3.10
N HIS A 394 -4.96 17.51 2.79
CA HIS A 394 -5.20 18.79 3.46
C HIS A 394 -5.51 18.61 4.94
N GLU A 395 -6.26 17.58 5.33
CA GLU A 395 -6.53 17.29 6.74
C GLU A 395 -5.23 16.97 7.52
N VAL A 396 -4.34 16.16 6.94
CA VAL A 396 -3.02 15.85 7.54
C VAL A 396 -2.13 17.08 7.58
N TYR A 397 -2.00 17.81 6.47
CA TYR A 397 -1.17 19.00 6.36
C TYR A 397 -1.62 20.10 7.34
N ASN A 398 -2.93 20.36 7.42
CA ASN A 398 -3.48 21.36 8.34
C ASN A 398 -3.21 20.98 9.80
N LEU A 399 -3.27 19.70 10.16
CA LEU A 399 -2.88 19.24 11.49
C LEU A 399 -1.38 19.44 11.73
N ALA A 400 -0.54 19.09 10.74
CA ALA A 400 0.91 19.25 10.81
C ALA A 400 1.29 20.70 11.08
N ILE A 401 0.73 21.66 10.32
CA ILE A 401 0.98 23.09 10.53
C ILE A 401 0.43 23.57 11.87
N LYS A 402 -0.82 23.23 12.21
CA LYS A 402 -1.47 23.70 13.46
C LYS A 402 -0.74 23.23 14.72
N LYS A 403 -0.15 22.04 14.69
CA LYS A 403 0.55 21.43 15.83
C LYS A 403 2.07 21.46 15.71
N ASN A 404 2.60 22.06 14.64
CA ASN A 404 4.03 22.04 14.31
C ASN A 404 4.63 20.62 14.36
N LEU A 405 3.93 19.68 13.73
CA LEU A 405 4.32 18.27 13.65
C LEU A 405 4.98 17.95 12.31
N TYR A 406 5.82 16.94 12.32
CA TYR A 406 6.25 16.30 11.09
C TYR A 406 5.06 15.63 10.38
N MET A 407 5.08 15.58 9.04
CA MET A 407 3.96 15.06 8.25
C MET A 407 3.60 13.61 8.60
N ARG A 408 4.59 12.74 8.88
CA ARG A 408 4.34 11.36 9.30
C ARG A 408 3.61 11.31 10.65
N ASP A 409 4.04 12.10 11.62
CA ASP A 409 3.43 12.15 12.95
C ASP A 409 2.02 12.75 12.89
N ALA A 410 1.80 13.76 12.05
CA ALA A 410 0.47 14.30 11.81
C ALA A 410 -0.47 13.27 11.16
N ALA A 411 0.03 12.50 10.18
CA ALA A 411 -0.74 11.45 9.53
C ALA A 411 -1.15 10.34 10.52
N TYR A 412 -0.24 9.93 11.41
CA TYR A 412 -0.57 8.97 12.46
C TYR A 412 -1.51 9.59 13.48
N GLY A 413 -1.25 10.83 13.90
CA GLY A 413 -2.03 11.54 14.91
C GLY A 413 -3.49 11.67 14.51
N ILE A 414 -3.77 12.05 13.25
CA ILE A 414 -5.15 12.14 12.76
C ILE A 414 -5.80 10.76 12.64
N ALA A 415 -5.07 9.75 12.17
CA ALA A 415 -5.58 8.39 11.98
C ALA A 415 -5.93 7.74 13.33
N ILE A 416 -4.99 7.75 14.28
CA ILE A 416 -5.19 7.22 15.63
C ILE A 416 -6.31 7.98 16.32
N LYS A 417 -6.32 9.32 16.27
CA LYS A 417 -7.38 10.12 16.89
C LYS A 417 -8.77 9.73 16.39
N ARG A 418 -8.96 9.55 15.09
CA ARG A 418 -10.27 9.18 14.53
C ARG A 418 -10.75 7.81 15.02
N VAL A 419 -9.84 6.86 15.20
CA VAL A 419 -10.16 5.52 15.71
C VAL A 419 -10.43 5.59 17.22
N ALA A 420 -9.60 6.31 17.96
CA ALA A 420 -9.77 6.59 19.38
C ALA A 420 -11.12 7.26 19.70
N ASP A 421 -11.50 8.27 18.91
CA ASP A 421 -12.80 8.94 19.05
C ASP A 421 -13.94 7.94 18.78
N ALA A 422 -13.81 7.08 17.77
CA ALA A 422 -14.82 6.06 17.47
C ALA A 422 -14.98 5.00 18.57
N VAL A 423 -13.88 4.50 19.15
CA VAL A 423 -13.97 3.52 20.26
C VAL A 423 -14.62 4.14 21.50
N LYS A 424 -14.29 5.40 21.82
CA LYS A 424 -14.87 6.14 22.96
C LYS A 424 -16.35 6.45 22.74
N MET A 425 -16.72 6.94 21.55
CA MET A 425 -18.11 7.23 21.22
C MET A 425 -18.99 5.98 21.22
N ARG A 426 -18.42 4.80 20.95
CA ARG A 426 -19.09 3.51 21.07
C ARG A 426 -19.10 2.93 22.49
N GLY A 427 -18.42 3.58 23.44
CA GLY A 427 -18.36 3.14 24.85
C GLY A 427 -17.52 1.89 25.07
N TRP A 428 -16.47 1.66 24.26
CA TRP A 428 -15.56 0.54 24.47
C TRP A 428 -14.58 0.80 25.61
N VAL A 429 -14.21 2.06 25.80
CA VAL A 429 -13.34 2.62 26.85
C VAL A 429 -13.80 3.99 27.27
#